data_AF-A0A255S2V3-F1
#
_entry.id   AF-A0A255S2V3-F1
#
_cell.length_a   1.000
_cell.length_b   1.000
_cell.length_c   1.000
_cell.angle_alpha   90.00
_cell.angle_beta   90.00
_cell.angle_gamma   90.00
#
_symmetry.space_group_name_H-M   'P 1'
#
loop_
_entity.id
_entity.type
_entity.pdbx_description
1 polymer ?
#
loop_
_entity_poly.entity_id
_entity_poly.type
_entity_poly.pdbx_seq_one_letter_code
_entity_poly.pdbx_strand_id
1 'polypeptide(L)'
;MISAAEILKKKGIEQKKMDMDAFNEVVENFFLTHDAKDTILLVPKRFIEMKNPPEGDFLDFLDVSIWERKAEDPNDEFSYINYSLMLRERRIRPMLIVNEPFIGNAAGWLRDFCGFVVKSRMYDKKKEYIVSLPV
;
A
#
# COMPACT_ATOMS: atom_id res chain seq x y z
N MET A 1 -28.58 -4.30 15.29
CA MET A 1 -27.25 -4.56 14.69
C MET A 1 -26.85 -3.30 13.93
N ILE A 2 -25.61 -2.83 14.07
CA ILE A 2 -25.13 -1.64 13.37
C ILE A 2 -24.41 -2.09 12.09
N SER A 3 -24.79 -1.56 10.93
CA SER A 3 -24.12 -1.81 9.65
C SER A 3 -23.25 -0.62 9.26
N ALA A 4 -21.96 -0.85 9.02
CA ALA A 4 -21.04 0.19 8.57
C ALA A 4 -21.45 0.75 7.20
N ALA A 5 -21.91 -0.10 6.28
CA ALA A 5 -22.37 0.30 4.95
C ALA A 5 -23.59 1.24 5.03
N GLU A 6 -24.53 0.97 5.94
CA GLU A 6 -25.69 1.85 6.15
C GLU A 6 -25.28 3.21 6.76
N ILE A 7 -24.28 3.23 7.64
CA ILE A 7 -23.75 4.48 8.20
C ILE A 7 -23.07 5.30 7.10
N LEU A 8 -22.25 4.69 6.24
CA LEU A 8 -21.59 5.37 5.13
C LEU A 8 -22.62 5.98 4.18
N LYS A 9 -23.65 5.20 3.80
CA LYS A 9 -24.77 5.69 2.98
C LYS A 9 -25.48 6.88 3.62
N LYS A 10 -25.78 6.83 4.92
CA LYS A 10 -26.39 7.96 5.66
C LYS A 10 -25.50 9.20 5.73
N LYS A 11 -24.19 9.04 5.66
CA LYS A 11 -23.21 10.13 5.59
C LYS A 11 -22.96 10.64 4.16
N GLY A 12 -23.63 10.06 3.14
CA GLY A 12 -23.38 10.39 1.75
C GLY A 12 -22.01 9.91 1.23
N ILE A 13 -21.40 8.94 1.93
CA ILE A 13 -20.10 8.36 1.54
C ILE A 13 -20.38 7.05 0.80
N GLU A 14 -19.89 6.96 -0.43
CA GLU A 14 -19.95 5.73 -1.20
C GLU A 14 -18.91 4.72 -0.67
N GLN A 15 -19.35 3.48 -0.46
CA GLN A 15 -18.45 2.39 -0.10
C GLN A 15 -17.74 1.89 -1.36
N LYS A 16 -16.49 2.32 -1.55
CA LYS A 16 -15.65 1.86 -2.66
C LYS A 16 -15.32 0.36 -2.53
N LYS A 17 -15.06 -0.26 -3.67
CA LYS A 17 -14.41 -1.58 -3.77
C LYS A 17 -13.00 -1.35 -4.30
N MET A 18 -12.04 -2.06 -3.72
CA MET A 18 -10.67 -2.04 -4.23
C MET A 18 -10.64 -2.58 -5.66
N ASP A 19 -10.01 -1.82 -6.56
CA ASP A 19 -9.66 -2.27 -7.90
C ASP A 19 -8.54 -3.33 -7.82
N MET A 20 -8.95 -4.60 -7.79
CA MET A 20 -8.03 -5.72 -7.68
C MET A 20 -7.28 -5.99 -8.99
N ASP A 21 -7.86 -5.63 -10.14
CA ASP A 21 -7.23 -5.89 -11.44
C ASP A 21 -6.02 -4.96 -11.60
N ALA A 22 -6.22 -3.66 -11.35
CA ALA A 22 -5.13 -2.68 -11.34
C ALA A 22 -4.06 -3.00 -10.28
N PHE A 23 -4.49 -3.45 -9.09
CA PHE A 23 -3.55 -3.85 -8.04
C PHE A 23 -2.70 -5.07 -8.43
N ASN A 24 -3.31 -6.09 -9.03
CA ASN A 24 -2.60 -7.29 -9.48
C ASN A 24 -1.61 -6.98 -10.59
N GLU A 25 -2.01 -6.17 -11.58
CA GLU A 25 -1.14 -5.76 -12.68
C GLU A 25 0.15 -5.09 -12.17
N VAL A 26 0.01 -4.18 -11.19
CA VAL A 26 1.17 -3.49 -10.58
C VAL A 26 2.09 -4.47 -9.84
N VAL A 27 1.53 -5.42 -9.09
CA VAL A 27 2.32 -6.44 -8.38
C VAL A 27 2.99 -7.42 -9.36
N GLU A 28 2.30 -7.85 -10.40
CA GLU A 28 2.83 -8.73 -11.43
C GLU A 28 3.99 -8.06 -12.17
N ASN A 29 3.79 -6.83 -12.65
CA ASN A 29 4.81 -6.06 -13.36
C ASN A 29 6.07 -5.86 -12.53
N PHE A 30 5.93 -5.68 -11.20
CA PHE A 30 7.08 -5.62 -10.30
C PHE A 30 7.92 -6.91 -10.38
N PHE A 31 7.32 -8.07 -10.10
CA PHE A 31 8.06 -9.33 -10.05
C PHE A 31 8.53 -9.83 -11.42
N LEU A 32 7.93 -9.38 -12.52
CA LEU A 32 8.42 -9.64 -13.88
C LEU A 32 9.69 -8.85 -14.23
N THR A 33 9.88 -7.68 -13.62
CA THR A 33 10.96 -6.74 -13.98
C THR A 33 12.08 -6.66 -12.95
N HIS A 34 11.90 -7.28 -11.77
CA HIS A 34 12.84 -7.24 -10.63
C HIS A 34 13.41 -8.63 -10.32
N ASP A 35 14.40 -8.69 -9.42
CA ASP A 35 15.00 -9.95 -9.00
C ASP A 35 13.97 -10.81 -8.23
N ALA A 36 14.01 -12.13 -8.40
CA ALA A 36 13.07 -13.04 -7.72
C ALA A 36 13.11 -13.00 -6.18
N LYS A 37 14.22 -12.50 -5.60
CA LYS A 37 14.41 -12.32 -4.15
C LYS A 37 13.80 -11.02 -3.61
N ASP A 38 13.39 -10.11 -4.50
CA ASP A 38 12.89 -8.80 -4.09
C ASP A 38 11.52 -8.93 -3.43
N THR A 39 11.14 -7.90 -2.68
CA THR A 39 9.92 -7.92 -1.86
C THR A 39 9.18 -6.59 -1.95
N ILE A 40 7.86 -6.66 -1.94
CA ILE A 40 6.97 -5.50 -1.85
C ILE A 40 6.50 -5.34 -0.40
N LEU A 41 6.49 -4.10 0.10
CA LEU A 41 5.86 -3.75 1.38
C LEU A 41 4.46 -3.15 1.16
N LEU A 42 3.44 -3.77 1.70
CA LEU A 42 2.10 -3.19 1.78
C LEU A 42 1.96 -2.41 3.09
N VAL A 43 1.70 -1.11 2.97
CA VAL A 43 1.60 -0.17 4.11
C VAL A 43 0.19 0.40 4.20
N PRO A 44 -0.49 0.33 5.36
CA PRO A 44 -1.83 0.88 5.49
C PRO A 44 -1.83 2.39 5.73
N LYS A 45 -2.64 3.13 4.97
CA LYS A 45 -2.93 4.56 5.20
C LYS A 45 -4.42 4.84 5.07
N ARG A 46 -5.00 5.61 5.98
CA ARG A 46 -6.39 6.10 5.87
C ARG A 46 -6.44 7.22 4.85
N PHE A 47 -6.92 6.93 3.64
CA PHE A 47 -6.95 7.93 2.57
C PHE A 47 -7.92 9.09 2.87
N ILE A 48 -9.03 8.80 3.57
CA ILE A 48 -9.99 9.84 3.99
C ILE A 48 -9.40 10.88 4.97
N GLU A 49 -8.25 10.57 5.58
CA GLU A 49 -7.54 11.50 6.48
C GLU A 49 -6.49 12.36 5.75
N MET A 50 -6.28 12.12 4.45
CA MET A 50 -5.35 12.91 3.62
C MET A 50 -6.00 14.23 3.20
N LYS A 51 -5.19 15.27 2.99
CA LYS A 51 -5.70 16.58 2.57
C LYS A 51 -6.24 16.51 1.14
N ASN A 52 -5.58 15.75 0.28
CA ASN A 52 -6.01 15.40 -1.06
C ASN A 52 -6.09 13.87 -1.22
N PRO A 53 -7.18 13.22 -0.79
CA PRO A 53 -7.34 11.78 -0.91
C PRO A 53 -7.21 11.32 -2.36
N PRO A 54 -6.44 10.26 -2.66
CA PRO A 54 -6.37 9.73 -4.01
C PRO A 54 -7.70 9.10 -4.43
N GLU A 55 -7.96 9.08 -5.74
CA GLU A 55 -9.18 8.48 -6.28
C GLU A 55 -9.17 6.94 -6.14
N GLY A 56 -8.00 6.32 -6.33
CA GLY A 56 -7.79 4.88 -6.21
C GLY A 56 -7.61 4.38 -4.77
N ASP A 57 -7.47 3.07 -4.63
CA ASP A 57 -7.42 2.38 -3.33
C ASP A 57 -5.99 1.98 -2.90
N PHE A 58 -5.01 2.30 -3.73
CA PHE A 58 -3.59 2.20 -3.41
C PHE A 58 -2.79 3.28 -4.13
N LEU A 59 -1.57 3.52 -3.66
CA LEU A 59 -0.57 4.37 -4.29
C LEU A 59 0.66 3.52 -4.62
N ASP A 60 1.12 3.62 -5.86
CA ASP A 60 2.30 2.94 -6.35
C ASP A 60 3.58 3.71 -5.97
N PHE A 61 4.41 3.05 -5.17
CA PHE A 61 5.73 3.50 -4.76
C PHE A 61 6.75 2.38 -4.97
N LEU A 62 6.60 1.56 -6.01
CA LEU A 62 7.52 0.44 -6.26
C LEU A 62 8.88 0.90 -6.81
N ASP A 63 8.91 1.98 -7.59
CA ASP A 63 10.15 2.61 -8.04
C ASP A 63 10.74 3.50 -6.93
N VAL A 64 11.70 2.95 -6.21
CA VAL A 64 12.42 3.63 -5.13
C VAL A 64 13.27 4.83 -5.60
N SER A 65 13.61 4.92 -6.89
CA SER A 65 14.33 6.08 -7.45
C SER A 65 13.44 7.33 -7.55
N ILE A 66 12.12 7.14 -7.60
CA ILE A 66 11.15 8.24 -7.58
C ILE A 66 11.07 8.85 -6.17
N TRP A 67 11.40 8.08 -5.13
CA TRP A 67 11.26 8.54 -3.75
C TRP A 67 12.29 9.61 -3.40
N GLU A 68 13.52 9.49 -3.91
CA GLU A 68 14.56 10.52 -3.80
C GLU A 68 14.04 11.85 -4.33
N ARG A 69 13.48 11.84 -5.54
CA ARG A 69 12.92 13.02 -6.20
C ARG A 69 11.72 13.60 -5.46
N LYS A 70 10.82 12.76 -4.94
CA LYS A 70 9.62 13.21 -4.22
C LYS A 70 9.93 13.79 -2.84
N ALA A 71 10.95 13.29 -2.16
CA ALA A 71 11.38 13.85 -0.89
C ALA A 71 11.90 15.29 -1.03
N GLU A 72 12.46 15.63 -2.19
CA GLU A 72 12.89 16.99 -2.50
C GLU A 72 11.71 17.94 -2.81
N ASP A 73 10.48 17.43 -2.98
CA ASP A 73 9.28 18.25 -3.20
C ASP A 73 8.61 18.61 -1.85
N PRO A 74 8.67 19.89 -1.42
CA PRO A 74 8.06 20.33 -0.16
C PRO A 74 6.53 20.31 -0.17
N ASN A 75 5.88 20.09 -1.31
CA ASN A 75 4.44 20.01 -1.46
C ASN A 75 3.91 18.57 -1.61
N ASP A 76 4.78 17.56 -1.70
CA ASP A 76 4.35 16.15 -1.80
C ASP A 76 3.87 15.64 -0.43
N GLU A 77 2.68 15.04 -0.40
CA GLU A 77 2.06 14.48 0.81
C GLU A 77 2.84 13.27 1.38
N PHE A 78 3.73 12.68 0.58
CA PHE A 78 4.77 11.76 1.03
C PHE A 78 5.84 12.57 1.76
N SER A 79 5.52 13.00 2.99
CA SER A 79 6.37 13.94 3.72
C SER A 79 7.83 13.48 3.73
N TYR A 80 8.74 14.41 3.45
CA TYR A 80 10.19 14.27 3.58
C TYR A 80 10.63 13.55 4.87
N ILE A 81 9.85 13.69 5.96
CA ILE A 81 10.06 13.03 7.25
C ILE A 81 9.99 11.50 7.13
N ASN A 82 9.04 10.95 6.36
CA ASN A 82 8.89 9.51 6.19
C ASN A 82 10.01 8.93 5.32
N TYR A 83 10.38 9.64 4.25
CA TYR A 83 11.47 9.21 3.35
C TYR A 83 12.84 9.26 4.03
N SER A 84 13.17 10.38 4.69
CA SER A 84 14.46 10.58 5.38
C SER A 84 14.67 9.58 6.51
N LEU A 85 13.61 9.21 7.23
CA LEU A 85 13.64 8.16 8.26
C LEU A 85 13.86 6.78 7.63
N MET A 86 13.16 6.46 6.53
CA MET A 86 13.33 5.20 5.81
C MET A 86 14.73 5.03 5.19
N LEU A 87 15.32 6.12 4.66
CA LEU A 87 16.72 6.22 4.26
C LEU A 87 17.66 5.90 5.42
N ARG A 88 17.51 6.62 6.55
CA ARG A 88 18.36 6.49 7.74
C ARG A 88 18.30 5.10 8.36
N GLU A 89 17.15 4.43 8.29
CA GLU A 89 16.96 3.08 8.83
C GLU A 89 17.31 1.95 7.84
N ARG A 90 17.77 2.26 6.61
CA ARG A 90 18.01 1.29 5.52
C ARG A 90 16.76 0.45 5.21
N ARG A 91 15.60 1.09 5.22
CA ARG A 91 14.29 0.43 5.03
C ARG A 91 13.62 0.77 3.71
N ILE A 92 14.28 1.53 2.82
CA ILE A 92 13.81 1.76 1.46
C ILE A 92 13.68 0.41 0.77
N ARG A 93 12.43 0.01 0.55
CA ARG A 93 12.06 -1.15 -0.25
C ARG A 93 10.82 -0.78 -1.04
N PRO A 94 10.63 -1.34 -2.24
CA PRO A 94 9.43 -1.14 -3.03
C PRO A 94 8.17 -1.28 -2.17
N MET A 95 7.28 -0.28 -2.21
CA MET A 95 6.09 -0.27 -1.37
C MET A 95 4.84 0.07 -2.15
N LEU A 96 3.71 -0.47 -1.69
CA LEU A 96 2.37 -0.02 -2.08
C LEU A 96 1.68 0.49 -0.83
N ILE A 97 1.25 1.76 -0.86
CA ILE A 97 0.40 2.28 0.20
C ILE A 97 -1.02 1.88 -0.13
N VAL A 98 -1.65 1.06 0.71
CA VAL A 98 -3.02 0.58 0.51
C VAL A 98 -3.93 1.33 1.47
N ASN A 99 -5.11 1.72 0.97
CA ASN A 99 -6.13 2.31 1.82
C ASN A 99 -6.46 1.35 2.98
N GLU A 100 -6.34 1.82 4.21
CA GLU A 100 -6.33 1.00 5.43
C GLU A 100 -7.51 -0.01 5.53
N PRO A 101 -8.75 0.32 5.13
CA PRO A 101 -9.86 -0.64 5.13
C PRO A 101 -9.65 -1.85 4.20
N PHE A 102 -8.81 -1.73 3.16
CA PHE A 102 -8.60 -2.77 2.16
C PHE A 102 -7.30 -3.56 2.34
N ILE A 103 -6.42 -3.18 3.26
CA ILE A 103 -5.10 -3.85 3.36
C ILE A 103 -5.20 -5.35 3.68
N GLY A 104 -6.17 -5.75 4.49
CA GLY A 104 -6.43 -7.16 4.77
C GLY A 104 -6.88 -7.93 3.54
N ASN A 105 -7.72 -7.31 2.70
CA ASN A 105 -8.19 -7.90 1.45
C ASN A 105 -7.05 -8.02 0.44
N ALA A 106 -6.24 -6.98 0.28
CA ALA A 106 -5.08 -6.99 -0.62
C ALA A 106 -4.08 -8.11 -0.22
N ALA A 107 -3.70 -8.16 1.07
CA ALA A 107 -2.77 -9.16 1.57
C ALA A 107 -3.34 -10.60 1.48
N GLY A 108 -4.63 -10.76 1.82
CA GLY A 108 -5.33 -12.04 1.71
C GLY A 108 -5.43 -12.51 0.26
N TRP A 109 -5.77 -11.61 -0.67
CA TRP A 109 -5.87 -11.90 -2.10
C TRP A 109 -4.55 -12.45 -2.66
N LEU A 110 -3.45 -11.74 -2.42
CA LEU A 110 -2.12 -12.16 -2.88
C LEU A 110 -1.69 -13.52 -2.33
N ARG A 111 -2.02 -13.79 -1.05
CA ARG A 111 -1.69 -15.07 -0.41
C ARG A 111 -2.56 -16.21 -0.91
N ASP A 112 -3.88 -16.04 -0.84
CA ASP A 112 -4.85 -17.13 -0.95
C ASP A 112 -5.21 -17.43 -2.40
N PHE A 113 -5.11 -16.45 -3.30
CA PHE A 113 -5.51 -16.58 -4.71
C PHE A 113 -4.33 -16.50 -5.68
N CYS A 114 -3.33 -15.66 -5.41
CA CYS A 114 -2.18 -15.49 -6.29
C CYS A 114 -0.97 -16.37 -5.92
N GLY A 115 -0.97 -17.01 -4.75
CA GLY A 115 0.10 -17.92 -4.33
C GLY A 115 1.40 -17.25 -3.86
N PHE A 116 1.39 -15.94 -3.57
CA PHE A 116 2.55 -15.26 -3.00
C PHE A 116 2.78 -15.65 -1.54
N VAL A 117 4.03 -15.56 -1.09
CA VAL A 117 4.36 -15.60 0.33
C VAL A 117 4.08 -14.22 0.93
N VAL A 118 3.15 -14.15 1.89
CA VAL A 118 2.78 -12.91 2.56
C VAL A 118 3.05 -13.01 4.06
N LYS A 119 4.01 -12.23 4.56
CA LYS A 119 4.37 -12.15 5.99
C LYS A 119 3.90 -10.84 6.59
N SER A 120 3.25 -10.88 7.75
CA SER A 120 2.83 -9.64 8.44
C SER A 120 3.82 -9.19 9.50
N ARG A 121 3.90 -7.88 9.72
CA ARG A 121 4.59 -7.27 10.87
C ARG A 121 3.77 -6.13 11.45
N MET A 122 4.04 -5.78 12.71
CA MET A 122 3.48 -4.57 13.33
C MET A 122 4.50 -3.44 13.25
N TYR A 123 4.08 -2.28 12.76
CA TYR A 123 4.85 -1.05 12.76
C TYR A 123 3.95 0.10 13.22
N ASP A 124 4.37 0.81 14.27
CA ASP A 124 3.60 1.89 14.89
C ASP A 124 2.09 1.58 15.06
N LYS A 125 1.80 0.43 15.69
CA LYS A 125 0.44 -0.09 15.93
C LYS A 125 -0.38 -0.44 14.67
N LYS A 126 0.19 -0.31 13.47
CA LYS A 126 -0.42 -0.73 12.22
C LYS A 126 0.19 -2.03 11.71
N LYS A 127 -0.63 -2.85 11.05
CA LYS A 127 -0.20 -4.13 10.48
C LYS A 127 0.21 -3.92 9.02
N GLU A 128 1.48 -4.16 8.74
CA GLU A 128 2.05 -4.14 7.39
C GLU A 128 2.26 -5.57 6.88
N TYR A 129 2.38 -5.72 5.57
CA TYR A 129 2.63 -7.02 4.93
C TYR A 129 3.82 -6.95 3.98
N ILE A 130 4.64 -7.98 4.01
CA ILE A 130 5.77 -8.17 3.10
C ILE A 130 5.36 -9.29 2.14
N VAL A 131 5.39 -8.99 0.86
CA VAL A 131 5.02 -9.89 -0.24
C VAL A 131 6.29 -10.32 -0.97
N SER A 132 6.44 -11.61 -1.23
CA SER A 132 7.55 -12.17 -2.01
C SER A 132 7.09 -13.37 -2.83
N LEU A 133 7.88 -13.73 -3.86
CA LEU A 133 7.70 -14.99 -4.58
C LEU A 133 7.96 -16.20 -3.65
N PRO A 134 7.34 -17.36 -3.93
CA PRO A 134 7.55 -18.60 -3.17
C PRO A 134 8.80 -19.36 -3.65
N VAL A 135 9.96 -18.70 -3.59
CA VAL A 135 11.27 -19.23 -4.00
C VAL A 135 12.15 -19.62 -2.83
#